data_AF-A0A5K1BJJ9-F1
#
_entry.id   AF-A0A5K1BJJ9-F1
#
_cell.length_a   1.000
_cell.length_b   1.000
_cell.length_c   1.000
_cell.angle_alpha   90.00
_cell.angle_beta   90.00
_cell.angle_gamma   90.00
#
_symmetry.space_group_name_H-M   'P 1'
#
loop_
_entity.id
_entity.type
_entity.pdbx_description
1 polymer ?
#
loop_
_entity_poly.entity_id
_entity_poly.type
_entity_poly.pdbx_seq_one_letter_code
_entity_poly.pdbx_strand_id
1 'polypeptide(L)'
;SFIYEDGFDEVNLTLTDEATITSSGALRLTDGHPALWGMGHAFYHVPLQFKHPPTSANTTSSFNTQFVFAIVSEIKFYGGNGLAFAVTPSMLSNTTGGDYLGLVKNSTNGDFSNHVFAVEFDTSLGTWLKDINGNHVGVDINGVISNTSQTAAYSTDGAKNESIDLKSGSLIKAWIDYDGSEKLINVTIAPVPYSSKPVRPLISYSVDLFPILLDL
;
A
#
# COMPACT_ATOMS: atom_id res chain seq x y z
N SER A 1 -12.76 8.88 10.85
CA SER A 1 -11.67 7.93 11.12
C SER A 1 -12.28 6.61 11.55
N PHE A 2 -11.53 5.51 11.43
CA PHE A 2 -11.91 4.18 11.91
C PHE A 2 -10.65 3.48 12.43
N ILE A 3 -10.83 2.47 13.29
CA ILE A 3 -9.74 1.69 13.88
C ILE A 3 -10.20 0.25 14.11
N TYR A 4 -9.29 -0.69 13.88
CA TYR A 4 -9.47 -2.13 14.16
C TYR A 4 -8.40 -2.53 15.19
N GLU A 5 -8.72 -2.50 16.48
CA GLU A 5 -7.75 -2.75 17.57
C GLU A 5 -7.57 -4.24 17.88
N ASP A 6 -8.65 -5.01 17.84
CA ASP A 6 -8.70 -6.43 18.26
C ASP A 6 -8.96 -7.38 17.08
N GLY A 7 -8.43 -7.01 15.91
CA GLY A 7 -8.66 -7.73 14.65
C GLY A 7 -9.79 -7.14 13.81
N PHE A 8 -10.00 -7.75 12.65
CA PHE A 8 -10.96 -7.35 11.65
C PHE A 8 -12.25 -8.16 11.76
N ASP A 9 -13.37 -7.50 11.45
CA ASP A 9 -14.66 -8.15 11.18
C ASP A 9 -15.18 -7.70 9.81
N GLU A 10 -16.14 -8.44 9.25
CA GLU A 10 -16.71 -8.13 7.93
C GLU A 10 -17.69 -6.94 7.96
N VAL A 11 -18.07 -6.44 9.14
CA VAL A 11 -19.19 -5.48 9.27
C VAL A 11 -18.89 -4.16 8.55
N ASN A 12 -17.62 -3.81 8.38
CA ASN A 12 -17.18 -2.58 7.73
C ASN A 12 -16.15 -2.79 6.60
N LEU A 13 -15.94 -4.05 6.19
CA LEU A 13 -15.01 -4.40 5.12
C LEU A 13 -15.74 -5.13 4.00
N THR A 14 -15.43 -4.75 2.77
CA THR A 14 -15.75 -5.57 1.61
C THR A 14 -14.50 -6.29 1.17
N LEU A 15 -14.56 -7.62 1.24
CA LEU A 15 -13.50 -8.52 0.82
C LEU A 15 -13.83 -9.05 -0.58
N THR A 16 -12.85 -9.06 -1.48
CA THR A 16 -12.99 -9.66 -2.81
C THR A 16 -11.82 -10.58 -3.13
N ASP A 17 -12.04 -11.44 -4.12
CA ASP A 17 -11.06 -12.40 -4.63
C ASP A 17 -10.58 -13.35 -3.51
N GLU A 18 -9.28 -13.43 -3.20
CA GLU A 18 -8.75 -14.33 -2.16
C GLU A 18 -8.88 -13.79 -0.73
N ALA A 19 -9.27 -12.52 -0.55
CA ALA A 19 -9.24 -11.88 0.76
C ALA A 19 -10.23 -12.53 1.75
N THR A 20 -9.72 -12.88 2.94
CA THR A 20 -10.48 -13.52 4.01
C THR A 20 -10.09 -12.96 5.38
N ILE A 21 -10.99 -13.06 6.35
CA ILE A 21 -10.65 -12.84 7.77
C ILE A 21 -10.43 -14.19 8.44
N THR A 22 -9.28 -14.38 9.08
CA THR A 22 -8.96 -15.63 9.77
C THR A 22 -9.79 -15.77 11.05
N SER A 23 -9.82 -16.98 11.62
CA SER A 23 -10.45 -17.21 12.93
C SER A 23 -9.81 -16.43 14.09
N SER A 24 -8.58 -15.93 13.91
CA SER A 24 -7.90 -15.06 14.88
C SER A 24 -8.17 -13.57 14.64
N GLY A 25 -9.04 -13.21 13.69
CA GLY A 25 -9.33 -11.82 13.33
C GLY A 25 -8.27 -11.14 12.46
N ALA A 26 -7.32 -11.88 11.87
CA ALA A 26 -6.35 -11.28 10.96
C ALA A 26 -6.94 -11.16 9.55
N LEU A 27 -6.76 -10.01 8.91
CA LEU A 27 -7.07 -9.85 7.49
C LEU A 27 -5.97 -10.52 6.66
N ARG A 28 -6.35 -11.54 5.89
CA ARG A 28 -5.47 -12.25 4.98
C ARG A 28 -5.85 -11.92 3.55
N LEU A 29 -5.03 -11.10 2.88
CA LEU A 29 -5.29 -10.67 1.50
C LEU A 29 -5.10 -11.80 0.48
N THR A 30 -4.11 -12.66 0.68
CA THR A 30 -3.82 -13.82 -0.19
C THR A 30 -3.55 -15.04 0.67
N ASP A 31 -3.91 -16.23 0.18
CA ASP A 31 -3.84 -17.48 0.95
C ASP A 31 -2.52 -18.25 0.80
N GLY A 32 -1.58 -17.72 0.02
CA GLY A 32 -0.27 -18.32 -0.23
C GLY A 32 -0.28 -19.47 -1.23
N HIS A 33 -1.44 -19.80 -1.80
CA HIS A 33 -1.51 -20.81 -2.86
C HIS A 33 -0.65 -20.36 -4.06
N PRO A 34 0.10 -21.26 -4.72
CA PRO A 34 0.94 -20.94 -5.88
C PRO A 34 0.10 -20.68 -7.15
N ALA A 35 -0.88 -19.79 -7.05
CA ALA A 35 -1.57 -19.20 -8.19
C ALA A 35 -0.69 -18.10 -8.77
N LEU A 36 -0.34 -18.22 -10.05
CA LEU A 36 0.53 -17.26 -10.77
C LEU A 36 0.01 -15.81 -10.74
N TRP A 37 -1.27 -15.59 -10.42
CA TRP A 37 -1.96 -14.31 -10.48
C TRP A 37 -2.86 -14.06 -9.27
N GLY A 38 -2.56 -14.70 -8.14
CA GLY A 38 -3.36 -14.55 -6.92
C GLY A 38 -3.46 -13.09 -6.49
N MET A 39 -4.65 -12.69 -6.06
CA MET A 39 -4.93 -11.35 -5.56
C MET A 39 -6.11 -11.39 -4.59
N GLY A 40 -6.12 -10.45 -3.65
CA GLY A 40 -7.26 -10.22 -2.79
C GLY A 40 -7.29 -8.77 -2.34
N HIS A 41 -8.50 -8.25 -2.19
CA HIS A 41 -8.73 -6.87 -1.83
C HIS A 41 -9.60 -6.77 -0.59
N ALA A 42 -9.33 -5.76 0.23
CA ALA A 42 -10.15 -5.40 1.36
C ALA A 42 -10.34 -3.89 1.37
N PHE A 43 -11.58 -3.45 1.13
CA PHE A 43 -11.93 -2.03 1.12
C PHE A 43 -12.83 -1.70 2.29
N TYR A 44 -12.62 -0.53 2.89
CA TYR A 44 -13.57 0.04 3.82
C TYR A 44 -14.89 0.31 3.08
N HIS A 45 -15.99 -0.18 3.64
CA HIS A 45 -17.29 -0.18 2.94
C HIS A 45 -17.82 1.22 2.62
N VAL A 46 -17.53 2.22 3.46
CA VAL A 46 -18.03 3.60 3.26
C VAL A 46 -17.03 4.40 2.43
N PRO A 47 -17.41 4.92 1.24
CA PRO A 47 -16.54 5.78 0.46
C PRO A 47 -16.07 7.00 1.25
N LEU A 48 -14.79 7.33 1.11
CA LEU A 48 -14.19 8.51 1.73
C LEU A 48 -14.13 9.64 0.70
N GLN A 49 -14.56 10.83 1.10
CA GLN A 49 -14.44 12.04 0.30
C GLN A 49 -13.07 12.69 0.58
N PHE A 50 -12.21 12.75 -0.43
CA PHE A 50 -10.87 13.35 -0.34
C PHE A 50 -10.83 14.77 -0.89
N LYS A 51 -11.72 15.14 -1.81
CA LYS A 51 -11.81 16.47 -2.43
C LYS A 51 -12.91 17.28 -1.78
N HIS A 52 -12.58 18.53 -1.49
CA HIS A 52 -13.60 19.51 -1.15
C HIS A 52 -14.28 20.05 -2.42
N PRO A 53 -15.55 20.49 -2.35
CA PRO A 53 -16.19 21.25 -3.42
C PRO A 53 -15.27 22.41 -3.86
N PRO A 54 -15.32 22.84 -5.13
CA PRO A 54 -14.36 23.80 -5.67
C PRO A 54 -14.34 25.09 -4.83
N THR A 55 -13.36 25.19 -3.95
CA THR A 55 -12.91 26.46 -3.37
C THR A 55 -11.80 27.00 -4.26
N SER A 56 -11.36 28.24 -4.02
CA SER A 56 -10.27 28.85 -4.82
C SER A 56 -8.95 28.05 -4.79
N ALA A 57 -8.82 27.07 -3.89
CA ALA A 57 -7.74 26.11 -3.86
C ALA A 57 -8.32 24.70 -4.12
N ASN A 58 -8.10 24.18 -5.33
CA ASN A 58 -8.36 22.78 -5.67
C ASN A 58 -7.39 21.88 -4.88
N THR A 59 -7.74 21.52 -3.64
CA THR A 59 -6.89 20.74 -2.73
C THR A 59 -7.54 19.44 -2.32
N THR A 60 -6.70 18.45 -2.05
CA THR A 60 -7.07 17.17 -1.47
C THR A 60 -6.94 17.25 0.05
N SER A 61 -7.84 16.61 0.78
CA SER A 61 -7.82 16.50 2.23
C SER A 61 -6.58 15.74 2.69
N SER A 62 -5.94 16.23 3.74
CA SER A 62 -4.87 15.47 4.41
C SER A 62 -5.45 14.20 5.02
N PHE A 63 -4.71 13.10 4.92
CA PHE A 63 -5.07 11.83 5.56
C PHE A 63 -3.84 11.15 6.13
N ASN A 64 -4.08 10.25 7.08
CA ASN A 64 -3.06 9.33 7.56
C ASN A 64 -3.66 7.95 7.75
N THR A 65 -2.83 6.92 7.58
CA THR A 65 -3.16 5.54 7.91
C THR A 65 -1.97 4.86 8.57
N GLN A 66 -2.27 3.92 9.45
CA GLN A 66 -1.30 3.11 10.14
C GLN A 66 -1.82 1.68 10.22
N PHE A 67 -0.98 0.72 9.86
CA PHE A 67 -1.32 -0.70 9.95
C PHE A 67 -0.08 -1.53 10.25
N VAL A 68 -0.32 -2.73 10.78
CA VAL A 68 0.70 -3.76 10.98
C VAL A 68 0.43 -4.88 9.99
N PHE A 69 1.48 -5.37 9.34
CA PHE A 69 1.38 -6.46 8.38
C PHE A 69 2.56 -7.43 8.54
N ALA A 70 2.43 -8.62 7.96
CA ALA A 70 3.53 -9.55 7.72
C ALA A 70 3.34 -10.16 6.34
N ILE A 71 4.44 -10.33 5.60
CA ILE A 71 4.45 -11.08 4.35
C ILE A 71 5.20 -12.38 4.63
N VAL A 72 4.48 -13.49 4.53
CA VAL A 72 5.01 -14.83 4.79
C VAL A 72 5.01 -15.59 3.47
N SER A 73 6.19 -15.98 3.00
CA SER A 73 6.29 -16.87 1.85
C SER A 73 6.33 -18.33 2.30
N GLU A 74 5.39 -19.14 1.82
CA GLU A 74 5.43 -20.60 2.05
C GLU A 74 6.60 -21.27 1.31
N ILE A 75 7.02 -20.69 0.17
CA ILE A 75 8.14 -21.17 -0.62
C ILE A 75 9.27 -20.14 -0.56
N LYS A 76 10.31 -20.44 0.21
CA LYS A 76 11.45 -19.54 0.49
C LYS A 76 12.12 -18.89 -0.74
N PHE A 77 11.96 -19.48 -1.92
CA PHE A 77 12.56 -19.01 -3.18
C PHE A 77 11.57 -18.37 -4.18
N TYR A 78 10.26 -18.42 -3.90
CA TYR A 78 9.20 -17.84 -4.73
C TYR A 78 8.31 -16.92 -3.88
N GLY A 79 8.92 -16.07 -3.06
CA GLY A 79 8.20 -15.04 -2.31
C GLY A 79 7.95 -13.83 -3.21
N GLY A 80 6.69 -13.62 -3.55
CA GLY A 80 6.19 -12.51 -4.36
C GLY A 80 4.65 -12.51 -4.38
N ASN A 81 4.01 -11.36 -4.63
CA ASN A 81 4.62 -10.14 -5.16
C ASN A 81 4.69 -9.00 -4.15
N GLY A 82 3.69 -8.84 -3.29
CA GLY A 82 3.71 -7.82 -2.25
C GLY A 82 2.31 -7.53 -1.73
N LEU A 83 2.15 -6.35 -1.13
CA LEU A 83 0.84 -5.77 -0.79
C LEU A 83 0.89 -4.26 -1.05
N ALA A 84 -0.29 -3.63 -1.14
CA ALA A 84 -0.38 -2.18 -1.23
C ALA A 84 -1.52 -1.62 -0.36
N PHE A 85 -1.31 -0.43 0.19
CA PHE A 85 -2.40 0.45 0.60
C PHE A 85 -2.84 1.23 -0.65
N ALA A 86 -4.14 1.21 -0.96
CA ALA A 86 -4.67 1.84 -2.16
C ALA A 86 -5.84 2.79 -1.86
N VAL A 87 -5.89 3.91 -2.59
CA VAL A 87 -7.04 4.80 -2.71
C VAL A 87 -7.49 4.76 -4.17
N THR A 88 -8.73 4.35 -4.37
CA THR A 88 -9.31 4.07 -5.70
C THR A 88 -10.72 4.66 -5.78
N PRO A 89 -11.22 4.99 -6.99
CA PRO A 89 -12.56 5.55 -7.17
C PRO A 89 -13.69 4.58 -6.77
N SER A 90 -13.40 3.28 -6.80
CA SER A 90 -14.34 2.21 -6.48
C SER A 90 -13.56 0.96 -6.10
N MET A 91 -14.27 -0.06 -5.61
CA MET A 91 -13.68 -1.38 -5.39
C MET A 91 -13.04 -1.89 -6.69
N LEU A 92 -11.83 -2.42 -6.55
CA LEU A 92 -11.09 -2.94 -7.69
C LEU A 92 -11.79 -4.19 -8.23
N SER A 93 -12.00 -4.19 -9.54
CA SER A 93 -12.53 -5.34 -10.27
C SER A 93 -11.80 -5.43 -11.60
N ASN A 94 -11.62 -6.66 -12.09
CA ASN A 94 -10.98 -6.90 -13.39
C ASN A 94 -9.54 -6.33 -13.45
N THR A 95 -8.77 -6.45 -12.37
CA THR A 95 -7.35 -6.09 -12.32
C THR A 95 -6.47 -7.31 -12.56
N THR A 96 -5.15 -7.13 -12.61
CA THR A 96 -4.18 -8.20 -12.75
C THR A 96 -3.45 -8.39 -11.42
N GLY A 97 -3.41 -9.63 -10.91
CA GLY A 97 -2.58 -9.99 -9.76
C GLY A 97 -1.10 -10.10 -10.17
N GLY A 98 -0.31 -10.86 -9.41
CA GLY A 98 1.10 -10.98 -9.76
C GLY A 98 1.87 -9.69 -9.46
N ASP A 99 2.81 -9.31 -10.32
CA ASP A 99 3.59 -8.06 -10.22
C ASP A 99 2.75 -6.79 -10.39
N TYR A 100 1.45 -6.92 -10.73
CA TYR A 100 0.51 -5.79 -10.81
C TYR A 100 -0.26 -5.55 -9.51
N LEU A 101 0.02 -6.34 -8.45
CA LEU A 101 -0.51 -6.19 -7.09
C LEU A 101 -2.05 -6.14 -6.97
N GLY A 102 -2.79 -6.53 -8.03
CA GLY A 102 -4.24 -6.37 -8.08
C GLY A 102 -4.70 -4.92 -8.30
N LEU A 103 -3.79 -3.96 -8.54
CA LEU A 103 -4.13 -2.53 -8.58
C LEU A 103 -4.71 -2.08 -9.93
N VAL A 104 -4.17 -2.62 -11.03
CA VAL A 104 -4.52 -2.21 -12.40
C VAL A 104 -4.52 -3.41 -13.34
N LYS A 105 -5.04 -3.23 -14.56
CA LYS A 105 -4.83 -4.21 -15.63
C LYS A 105 -3.42 -4.05 -16.19
N ASN A 106 -2.83 -5.15 -16.64
CA ASN A 106 -1.57 -5.09 -17.39
C ASN A 106 -1.65 -4.15 -18.61
N SER A 107 -2.79 -4.13 -19.31
CA SER A 107 -3.02 -3.32 -20.52
C SER A 107 -3.25 -1.83 -20.24
N THR A 108 -3.60 -1.45 -19.01
CA THR A 108 -3.84 -0.06 -18.62
C THR A 108 -2.80 0.44 -17.61
N ASN A 109 -1.70 -0.28 -17.40
CA ASN A 109 -0.68 0.10 -16.44
C ASN A 109 -0.10 1.49 -16.73
N GLY A 110 -0.30 2.45 -15.82
CA GLY A 110 0.11 3.84 -15.96
C GLY A 110 -0.91 4.75 -16.66
N ASP A 111 -2.08 4.25 -17.04
CA ASP A 111 -3.14 5.04 -17.67
C ASP A 111 -3.83 5.95 -16.64
N PHE A 112 -3.90 7.25 -16.94
CA PHE A 112 -4.52 8.26 -16.07
C PHE A 112 -5.99 7.97 -15.74
N SER A 113 -6.69 7.20 -16.58
CA SER A 113 -8.08 6.78 -16.34
C SER A 113 -8.24 5.76 -15.22
N ASN A 114 -7.16 5.18 -14.69
CA ASN A 114 -7.23 4.27 -13.55
C ASN A 114 -7.58 5.01 -12.25
N HIS A 115 -7.12 6.26 -12.08
CA HIS A 115 -7.33 7.07 -10.88
C HIS A 115 -6.92 6.36 -9.57
N VAL A 116 -5.82 5.63 -9.62
CA VAL A 116 -5.28 4.86 -8.48
C VAL A 116 -4.13 5.60 -7.86
N PHE A 117 -4.16 5.73 -6.55
CA PHE A 117 -3.00 6.05 -5.74
C PHE A 117 -2.68 4.84 -4.84
N ALA A 118 -1.42 4.44 -4.76
CA ALA A 118 -1.01 3.36 -3.88
C ALA A 118 0.34 3.60 -3.22
N VAL A 119 0.53 2.95 -2.07
CA VAL A 119 1.84 2.73 -1.45
C VAL A 119 2.04 1.23 -1.40
N GLU A 120 3.00 0.74 -2.18
CA GLU A 120 3.33 -0.68 -2.29
C GLU A 120 4.47 -1.09 -1.35
N PHE A 121 4.45 -2.37 -0.98
CA PHE A 121 5.48 -3.07 -0.23
C PHE A 121 5.85 -4.30 -1.06
N ASP A 122 6.81 -4.13 -1.97
CA ASP A 122 7.18 -5.09 -3.00
C ASP A 122 8.27 -6.05 -2.52
N THR A 123 8.11 -7.33 -2.86
CA THR A 123 8.99 -8.44 -2.50
C THR A 123 9.54 -9.24 -3.70
N SER A 124 9.21 -8.83 -4.92
CA SER A 124 9.49 -9.52 -6.18
C SER A 124 10.22 -8.61 -7.18
N LEU A 125 11.35 -9.06 -7.73
CA LEU A 125 12.13 -8.27 -8.67
C LEU A 125 11.52 -8.31 -10.09
N GLY A 126 10.65 -7.35 -10.40
CA GLY A 126 10.08 -7.13 -11.74
C GLY A 126 10.90 -6.19 -12.62
N THR A 127 11.96 -6.67 -13.29
CA THR A 127 12.86 -5.79 -14.09
C THR A 127 12.17 -4.98 -15.21
N TRP A 128 11.40 -5.64 -16.07
CA TRP A 128 9.98 -5.33 -16.27
C TRP A 128 9.42 -3.92 -16.03
N LEU A 129 9.12 -3.73 -14.75
CA LEU A 129 8.39 -2.64 -14.14
C LEU A 129 9.35 -1.63 -13.50
N LYS A 130 10.66 -1.75 -13.80
CA LYS A 130 11.74 -0.91 -13.23
C LYS A 130 11.87 -1.05 -11.72
N ASP A 131 11.52 -2.22 -11.19
CA ASP A 131 11.80 -2.60 -9.82
C ASP A 131 13.30 -2.42 -9.50
N ILE A 132 13.59 -1.93 -8.29
CA ILE A 132 14.95 -1.58 -7.88
C ILE A 132 15.73 -2.74 -7.24
N ASN A 133 15.07 -3.71 -6.58
CA ASN A 133 15.72 -4.83 -5.89
C ASN A 133 14.81 -5.98 -5.38
N GLY A 134 13.49 -5.93 -5.57
CA GLY A 134 12.54 -6.92 -5.06
C GLY A 134 12.41 -6.95 -3.53
N ASN A 135 12.67 -5.81 -2.88
CA ASN A 135 12.48 -5.56 -1.45
C ASN A 135 12.43 -4.05 -1.20
N HIS A 136 11.37 -3.40 -1.67
CA HIS A 136 11.23 -1.94 -1.59
C HIS A 136 9.83 -1.50 -1.19
N VAL A 137 9.75 -0.25 -0.78
CA VAL A 137 8.48 0.48 -0.62
C VAL A 137 8.39 1.47 -1.78
N GLY A 138 7.22 1.55 -2.41
CA GLY A 138 6.96 2.38 -3.59
C GLY A 138 5.76 3.30 -3.38
N VAL A 139 5.78 4.45 -4.05
CA VAL A 139 4.62 5.33 -4.22
C VAL A 139 4.21 5.30 -5.68
N ASP A 140 2.97 4.90 -5.91
CA ASP A 140 2.45 4.49 -7.20
C ASP A 140 1.26 5.33 -7.60
N ILE A 141 1.27 5.81 -8.85
CA ILE A 141 0.20 6.62 -9.42
C ILE A 141 -0.25 5.95 -10.72
N ASN A 142 -1.51 5.54 -10.76
CA ASN A 142 -2.19 4.96 -11.93
C ASN A 142 -1.57 3.67 -12.48
N GLY A 143 -0.61 3.06 -11.81
CA GLY A 143 0.08 1.84 -12.22
C GLY A 143 1.14 1.43 -11.21
N VAL A 144 1.76 0.28 -11.46
CA VAL A 144 2.75 -0.36 -10.54
C VAL A 144 4.21 -0.03 -10.87
N ILE A 145 4.43 0.92 -11.78
CA ILE A 145 5.78 1.48 -11.96
C ILE A 145 5.86 2.67 -11.02
N SER A 146 6.56 2.51 -9.89
CA SER A 146 6.58 3.54 -8.87
C SER A 146 7.10 4.88 -9.38
N ASN A 147 6.42 5.94 -8.97
CA ASN A 147 6.87 7.31 -9.18
C ASN A 147 8.09 7.63 -8.30
N THR A 148 8.18 6.99 -7.14
CA THR A 148 9.38 6.93 -6.32
C THR A 148 9.40 5.65 -5.49
N SER A 149 10.58 5.10 -5.24
CA SER A 149 10.74 3.93 -4.38
C SER A 149 12.04 4.01 -3.59
N GLN A 150 12.09 3.27 -2.47
CA GLN A 150 13.27 3.11 -1.63
C GLN A 150 13.35 1.67 -1.13
N THR A 151 14.57 1.12 -1.09
CA THR A 151 14.84 -0.17 -0.44
C THR A 151 14.24 -0.17 0.96
N ALA A 152 13.53 -1.25 1.33
CA ALA A 152 12.85 -1.32 2.61
C ALA A 152 13.86 -1.17 3.77
N ALA A 153 13.70 -0.10 4.54
CA ALA A 153 14.56 0.24 5.65
C ALA A 153 13.83 1.20 6.60
N TYR A 154 14.34 1.35 7.82
CA TYR A 154 13.85 2.33 8.77
C TYR A 154 14.99 3.13 9.40
N SER A 155 14.72 4.39 9.73
CA SER A 155 15.69 5.25 10.42
C SER A 155 15.62 5.01 11.91
N THR A 156 16.73 4.62 12.52
CA THR A 156 16.86 4.55 13.98
C THR A 156 17.11 5.94 14.58
N ASP A 157 16.95 6.07 15.91
CA ASP A 157 17.18 7.32 16.65
C ASP A 157 18.61 7.87 16.51
N GLY A 158 19.58 7.02 16.12
CA GLY A 158 20.95 7.40 15.78
C GLY A 158 21.15 7.86 14.33
N ALA A 159 20.07 8.13 13.60
CA ALA A 159 20.05 8.51 12.17
C ALA A 159 20.69 7.48 11.21
N LYS A 160 20.80 6.21 11.64
CA LYS A 160 21.22 5.09 10.79
C LYS A 160 20.00 4.45 10.15
N ASN A 161 20.09 4.12 8.87
CA ASN A 161 19.12 3.25 8.21
C ASN A 161 19.45 1.79 8.48
N GLU A 162 18.48 1.05 9.01
CA GLU A 162 18.54 -0.40 9.14
C GLU A 162 17.60 -1.04 8.11
N SER A 163 18.11 -2.04 7.40
CA SER A 163 17.34 -2.74 6.36
C SER A 163 16.21 -3.56 6.98
N ILE A 164 15.09 -3.63 6.27
CA ILE A 164 13.96 -4.51 6.58
C ILE A 164 13.84 -5.50 5.42
N ASP A 165 13.78 -6.78 5.74
CA ASP A 165 13.33 -7.81 4.79
C ASP A 165 11.81 -7.93 4.91
N LEU A 166 11.09 -7.42 3.90
CA LEU A 166 9.64 -7.38 3.86
C LEU A 166 9.02 -8.79 3.91
N LYS A 167 9.71 -9.80 3.37
CA LYS A 167 9.27 -11.21 3.33
C LYS A 167 9.85 -12.07 4.46
N SER A 168 10.39 -11.43 5.51
CA SER A 168 10.92 -12.13 6.69
C SER A 168 9.86 -12.86 7.52
N GLY A 169 8.57 -12.59 7.29
CA GLY A 169 7.47 -13.03 8.13
C GLY A 169 7.37 -12.31 9.49
N SER A 170 8.27 -11.36 9.77
CA SER A 170 8.20 -10.51 10.95
C SER A 170 7.09 -9.47 10.81
N LEU A 171 6.51 -9.06 11.93
CA LEU A 171 5.54 -7.97 11.94
C LEU A 171 6.24 -6.64 11.64
N ILE A 172 5.70 -5.92 10.67
CA ILE A 172 6.16 -4.60 10.23
C ILE A 172 5.00 -3.63 10.40
N LYS A 173 5.30 -2.46 10.96
CA LYS A 173 4.34 -1.36 11.08
C LYS A 173 4.62 -0.32 10.00
N ALA A 174 3.58 0.10 9.29
CA ALA A 174 3.63 1.16 8.29
C ALA A 174 2.85 2.39 8.76
N TRP A 175 3.32 3.55 8.35
CA TRP A 175 2.64 4.84 8.45
C TRP A 175 2.67 5.51 7.09
N ILE A 176 1.53 5.98 6.63
CA ILE A 176 1.40 6.76 5.40
C ILE A 176 0.66 8.04 5.78
N ASP A 177 1.31 9.18 5.60
CA ASP A 177 0.73 10.49 5.88
C ASP A 177 0.79 11.34 4.62
N TYR A 178 -0.37 11.83 4.20
CA TYR A 178 -0.48 12.82 3.14
C TYR A 178 -0.87 14.17 3.73
N ASP A 179 -0.02 15.17 3.51
CA ASP A 179 -0.33 16.57 3.74
C ASP A 179 -0.86 17.18 2.44
N GLY A 180 -2.16 17.47 2.40
CA GLY A 180 -2.82 18.05 1.23
C GLY A 180 -2.50 19.53 0.99
N SER A 181 -2.01 20.25 2.00
CA SER A 181 -1.61 21.65 1.86
C SER A 181 -0.21 21.74 1.24
N GLU A 182 0.70 20.92 1.74
CA GLU A 182 2.08 20.83 1.25
C GLU A 182 2.23 19.90 0.03
N LYS A 183 1.17 19.15 -0.31
CA LYS A 183 1.16 18.14 -1.37
C LYS A 183 2.31 17.15 -1.19
N LEU A 184 2.41 16.60 0.02
CA LEU A 184 3.55 15.81 0.46
C LEU A 184 3.09 14.49 1.07
N ILE A 185 3.61 13.39 0.54
CA ILE A 185 3.45 12.05 1.12
C ILE A 185 4.71 11.68 1.89
N ASN A 186 4.53 11.26 3.13
CA ASN A 186 5.55 10.61 3.92
C ASN A 186 5.16 9.15 4.17
N VAL A 187 6.07 8.24 3.83
CA VAL A 187 5.91 6.80 4.13
C VAL A 187 7.00 6.39 5.09
N THR A 188 6.61 5.76 6.19
CA THR A 188 7.53 5.24 7.22
C THR A 188 7.20 3.79 7.49
N ILE A 189 8.23 2.96 7.69
CA ILE A 189 8.09 1.59 8.17
C ILE A 189 9.03 1.34 9.35
N ALA A 190 8.72 0.37 10.19
CA ALA A 190 9.61 -0.13 11.24
C ALA A 190 9.21 -1.56 11.66
N PRO A 191 10.15 -2.41 12.11
CA PRO A 191 9.82 -3.72 12.66
C PRO A 191 9.05 -3.59 14.00
N VAL A 192 8.30 -4.62 14.38
CA VAL A 192 7.74 -4.75 15.73
C VAL A 192 8.63 -5.70 16.55
N PRO A 193 9.03 -5.37 17.80
CA PRO A 193 8.61 -4.22 18.60
C PRO A 193 9.61 -3.04 18.54
N TYR A 194 9.48 -2.14 17.56
CA TYR A 194 10.09 -0.81 17.60
C TYR A 194 9.14 0.19 18.25
N SER A 195 9.64 1.00 19.18
CA SER A 195 8.84 1.72 20.19
C SER A 195 7.92 2.81 19.64
N SER A 196 8.33 3.52 18.58
CA SER A 196 7.56 4.63 18.00
C SER A 196 7.84 4.78 16.51
N LYS A 197 6.99 5.54 15.82
CA LYS A 197 7.22 5.94 14.43
C LYS A 197 8.59 6.61 14.30
N PRO A 198 9.49 6.12 13.42
CA PRO A 198 10.73 6.83 13.09
C PRO A 198 10.49 8.30 12.71
N VAL A 199 11.34 9.20 13.20
CA VAL A 199 11.22 10.65 12.91
C VAL A 199 11.46 10.94 11.44
N ARG A 200 12.43 10.26 10.82
CA ARG A 200 12.72 10.40 9.39
C ARG A 200 11.91 9.36 8.61
N PRO A 201 11.04 9.78 7.67
CA PRO A 201 10.33 8.84 6.83
C PRO A 201 11.29 8.11 5.88
N LEU A 202 10.91 6.92 5.44
CA LEU A 202 11.62 6.19 4.40
C LEU A 202 11.49 6.91 3.05
N ILE A 203 10.28 7.36 2.72
CA ILE A 203 9.98 8.14 1.52
C ILE A 203 9.36 9.47 1.94
N SER A 204 9.83 10.55 1.34
CA SER A 204 9.17 11.86 1.35
C SER A 204 9.03 12.31 -0.09
N TYR A 205 7.80 12.40 -0.59
CA TYR A 205 7.49 12.57 -2.00
C TYR A 205 6.45 13.66 -2.22
N SER A 206 6.84 14.70 -2.98
CA SER A 206 5.91 15.78 -3.33
C SER A 206 5.01 15.34 -4.49
N VAL A 207 3.70 15.29 -4.24
CA VAL A 207 2.68 14.88 -5.20
C VAL A 207 1.36 15.57 -4.90
N ASP A 208 0.76 16.12 -5.97
CA ASP A 208 -0.61 16.62 -5.93
C ASP A 208 -1.59 15.47 -6.21
N LEU A 209 -2.35 15.03 -5.20
CA LEU A 209 -3.35 13.99 -5.37
C LEU A 209 -4.67 14.51 -5.96
N PHE A 210 -4.88 15.82 -6.04
CA PHE A 210 -6.12 16.41 -6.55
C PHE A 210 -6.44 16.01 -8.01
N PRO A 211 -5.50 16.04 -8.97
CA PRO A 211 -5.77 15.58 -10.33
C PRO A 211 -5.85 14.04 -10.47
N ILE A 212 -5.40 13.29 -9.46
CA ILE A 212 -5.28 11.82 -9.52
C ILE A 212 -6.55 11.17 -8.99
N LEU A 213 -6.94 11.50 -7.76
CA LEU A 213 -8.09 10.88 -7.10
C LEU A 213 -9.38 11.27 -7.81
N LEU A 214 -10.40 10.44 -7.72
CA LEU A 214 -11.77 10.80 -8.10
C LEU A 214 -12.67 10.69 -6.89
N ASP A 215 -13.37 11.78 -6.62
CA ASP A 215 -14.52 11.78 -5.73
C ASP A 215 -15.75 11.89 -6.62
N LEU A 216 -16.65 10.91 -6.53
CA LEU A 216 -17.95 10.92 -7.19
C LEU A 216 -18.98 11.66 -6.33
#